data_AF-A0AA41JEM6-F1
#
_entry.id   AF-A0AA41JEM6-F1
#
_cell.length_a   1.000
_cell.length_b   1.000
_cell.length_c   1.000
_cell.angle_alpha   90.00
_cell.angle_beta   90.00
_cell.angle_gamma   90.00
#
_symmetry.space_group_name_H-M   'P 1'
#
loop_
_entity.id
_entity.type
_entity.pdbx_description
1 polymer ?
#
loop_
_entity_poly.entity_id
_entity_poly.type
_entity_poly.pdbx_seq_one_letter_code
_entity_poly.pdbx_strand_id
1 'polypeptide(L)' 'MKDLAEAFNSFYDKCSVKFSETEKLKKSRLKITEGFIRTMKQGLKLLGIESLKEM' A
#
# COMPACT_ATOMS: atom_id res chain seq x y z
N MET A 1 -9.91 8.73 0.64
CA MET A 1 -8.56 8.28 1.10
C MET A 1 -8.62 7.45 2.37
N LYS A 2 -9.48 7.77 3.35
CA LYS A 2 -9.67 6.98 4.59
C LYS A 2 -9.99 5.51 4.32
N ASP A 3 -11.02 5.22 3.54
CA ASP A 3 -11.46 3.83 3.29
C ASP A 3 -10.40 2.99 2.57
N LEU A 4 -9.63 3.61 1.67
CA LEU A 4 -8.50 2.97 0.99
C LEU A 4 -7.39 2.62 1.99
N ALA A 5 -7.08 3.53 2.92
CA ALA A 5 -6.07 3.29 3.96
C ALA A 5 -6.53 2.22 4.97
N GLU A 6 -7.80 2.21 5.38
CA GLU A 6 -8.35 1.17 6.26
C GLU A 6 -8.35 -0.21 5.60
N ALA A 7 -8.72 -0.28 4.31
CA ALA A 7 -8.65 -1.52 3.55
C ALA A 7 -7.20 -2.00 3.39
N PHE A 8 -6.26 -1.10 3.09
CA PHE A 8 -4.84 -1.46 2.99
C PHE A 8 -4.27 -1.91 4.34
N ASN A 9 -4.59 -1.25 5.45
CA ASN A 9 -4.16 -1.67 6.78
C ASN A 9 -4.66 -3.08 7.11
N SER A 10 -5.94 -3.36 6.83
CA SER A 10 -6.51 -4.70 7.01
C SER A 10 -5.80 -5.75 6.14
N PHE A 11 -5.43 -5.39 4.91
CA PHE A 11 -4.63 -6.24 4.03
C PHE A 11 -3.22 -6.46 4.59
N TYR A 12 -2.52 -5.40 5.00
CA TYR A 12 -1.13 -5.48 5.44
C TYR A 12 -0.98 -6.31 6.73
N ASP A 13 -1.95 -6.21 7.64
CA ASP A 13 -2.05 -7.00 8.86
C ASP A 13 -2.28 -8.49 8.56
N LYS A 14 -3.27 -8.80 7.71
CA LYS A 14 -3.68 -10.20 7.43
C LYS A 14 -2.81 -10.90 6.39
N CYS A 15 -2.12 -10.15 5.53
CA CYS A 15 -1.36 -10.67 4.39
C CYS A 15 0.09 -10.18 4.43
N SER A 16 0.89 -10.78 5.31
CA SER A 16 2.30 -10.39 5.48
C SER A 16 3.08 -10.44 4.16
N VAL A 17 3.61 -9.29 3.74
CA VAL A 17 4.52 -9.19 2.58
C VAL A 17 5.86 -9.85 2.91
N LYS A 18 6.33 -9.73 4.15
CA LYS A 18 7.65 -10.22 4.60
C LYS A 18 7.68 -11.74 4.83
N PHE A 19 6.61 -12.30 5.39
CA PHE A 19 6.48 -13.74 5.68
C PHE A 19 5.60 -14.46 4.63
N SER A 20 5.67 -14.03 3.37
CA SER A 20 4.91 -14.67 2.30
C SER A 20 5.37 -16.11 2.07
N GLU A 21 4.42 -17.04 2.06
CA GLU A 21 4.65 -18.49 1.92
C GLU A 21 5.34 -18.88 0.61
N THR A 22 5.14 -18.09 -0.45
CA THR A 22 5.76 -18.31 -1.75
C THR A 22 6.23 -17.01 -2.37
N GLU A 23 7.28 -17.08 -3.19
CA GLU A 23 7.78 -15.93 -3.95
C GLU A 23 6.72 -15.34 -4.91
N LYS A 24 5.81 -16.17 -5.42
CA LYS A 24 4.69 -15.71 -6.25
C LYS A 24 3.71 -14.85 -5.44
N LEU A 25 3.36 -15.28 -4.23
CA LEU A 25 2.50 -14.52 -3.32
C LEU A 25 3.20 -13.23 -2.87
N LYS A 26 4.48 -13.28 -2.54
CA LYS A 26 5.29 -12.12 -2.18
C LYS A 26 5.26 -11.05 -3.28
N LYS A 27 5.54 -11.45 -4.53
CA LYS A 27 5.50 -10.55 -5.69
C LYS A 27 4.10 -9.98 -5.93
N SER A 28 3.05 -10.78 -5.76
CA SER A 28 1.67 -10.30 -5.88
C SER A 28 1.35 -9.24 -4.83
N ARG A 29 1.68 -9.50 -3.56
CA ARG A 29 1.45 -8.58 -2.45
C ARG A 29 2.26 -7.29 -2.60
N LEU A 30 3.50 -7.37 -3.07
CA LEU A 30 4.32 -6.19 -3.39
C LEU A 30 3.66 -5.30 -4.44
N LYS A 31 3.08 -5.87 -5.50
CA LYS A 31 2.35 -5.08 -6.51
C LYS A 31 1.15 -4.34 -5.94
N ILE A 32 0.42 -4.97 -5.00
CA ILE A 32 -0.70 -4.32 -4.30
C ILE A 32 -0.18 -3.13 -3.47
N THR A 33 0.90 -3.33 -2.70
CA THR A 33 1.53 -2.25 -1.93
C THR A 33 2.02 -1.10 -2.82
N GLU A 34 2.67 -1.39 -3.94
CA GLU A 34 3.08 -0.36 -4.91
C GLU A 34 1.88 0.42 -5.47
N GLY A 35 0.79 -0.28 -5.80
CA GLY A 35 -0.45 0.35 -6.29
C GLY A 35 -1.07 1.28 -5.25
N PHE A 36 -1.10 0.85 -3.98
CA PHE A 36 -1.56 1.67 -2.87
C PHE A 36 -0.70 2.94 -2.72
N ILE A 37 0.63 2.81 -2.69
CA ILE A 37 1.56 3.94 -2.58
C ILE A 37 1.35 4.94 -3.71
N ARG A 38 1.25 4.48 -4.96
CA ARG A 38 1.04 5.36 -6.13
C ARG A 38 -0.29 6.11 -6.01
N THR A 39 -1.34 5.42 -5.63
CA THR A 39 -2.69 6.01 -5.48
C THR A 39 -2.73 7.03 -4.35
N MET A 40 -2.14 6.72 -3.20
CA MET A 40 -2.05 7.64 -2.06
C MET A 40 -1.22 8.88 -2.39
N LYS A 41 -0.05 8.71 -3.01
CA LYS A 41 0.79 9.84 -3.43
C LYS A 41 0.05 10.76 -4.40
N GLN A 42 -0.65 10.19 -5.38
CA GLN A 42 -1.44 10.98 -6.32
C GLN A 42 -2.62 11.68 -5.63
N GLY A 43 -3.33 10.99 -4.74
CA GLY A 43 -4.44 11.57 -3.98
C GLY A 43 -4.00 12.74 -3.11
N LEU A 44 -2.90 12.60 -2.37
CA LEU A 44 -2.31 13.67 -1.56
C LEU A 44 -1.86 14.84 -2.43
N LYS A 45 -1.17 14.56 -3.55
CA LYS A 45 -0.76 15.59 -4.51
C LYS A 45 -1.95 16.40 -5.06
N LEU A 46 -3.07 15.74 -5.35
CA LEU A 46 -4.29 16.42 -5.82
C LEU A 46 -4.92 17.31 -4.75
N LEU A 47 -4.74 16.99 -3.47
CA LEU A 47 -5.15 17.84 -2.35
C LEU A 47 -4.13 18.94 -2.00
N GLY A 48 -3.01 19.04 -2.73
CA GLY A 48 -1.93 19.97 -2.42
C GLY A 48 -1.09 19.58 -1.19
N ILE A 49 -1.18 18.32 -0.76
CA ILE A 49 -0.44 17.79 0.39
C ILE A 49 0.81 17.06 -0.15
N GLU A 50 2.00 17.50 0.28
CA GLU A 50 3.23 16.75 -0.02
C GLU A 50 3.27 15.44 0.78
N SER A 51 3.35 14.32 0.05
CA SER A 51 3.54 13.02 0.68
C SER A 51 4.97 12.90 1.21
N LEU A 52 5.13 12.60 2.51
CA LEU A 52 6.41 12.23 3.10
C LEU A 52 6.98 10.99 2.39
N LYS A 53 8.29 11.01 2.12
CA LYS A 53 8.97 10.02 1.28
C LYS A 53 9.24 8.69 1.98
N GLU A 54 9.08 8.65 3.31
CA GLU A 54 9.33 7.48 4.16
C GLU A 54 8.05 7.12 4.94
N MET A 55 7.54 5.91 4.69
CA MET A 55 6.55 5.18 5.47
C MET A 55 7.14 3.83 5.83
#